data_AF-A0A2R6F2N9-F1
#
_entry.id   AF-A0A2R6F2N9-F1
#
_cell.length_a   1.000
_cell.length_b   1.000
_cell.length_c   1.000
_cell.angle_alpha   90.00
_cell.angle_beta   90.00
_cell.angle_gamma   90.00
#
_symmetry.space_group_name_H-M   'P 1'
#
loop_
_entity.id
_entity.type
_entity.pdbx_description
1 polymer ?
#
loop_
_entity_poly.entity_id
_entity_poly.type
_entity_poly.pdbx_seq_one_letter_code
_entity_poly.pdbx_strand_id
1 'polypeptide(L)' 'NPGGVAAACLYTAAERESYPLTQQAAADVADVAPVTIRSTYYEFDEA' A
#
# COMPACT_ATOMS: atom_id res chain seq x y z
N ASN A 1 7.47 -6.73 7.51
CA ASN A 1 7.76 -5.34 7.89
C ASN A 1 6.42 -4.65 8.20
N PRO A 2 6.15 -4.24 9.45
CA PRO A 2 4.87 -3.63 9.82
C PRO A 2 4.57 -2.33 9.06
N GLY A 3 5.59 -1.54 8.67
CA GLY A 3 5.42 -0.32 7.90
C GLY A 3 4.87 -0.57 6.49
N GLY A 4 5.39 -1.60 5.81
CA GLY A 4 4.89 -2.00 4.49
C GLY A 4 3.44 -2.47 4.51
N VAL A 5 3.04 -3.23 5.54
CA VAL A 5 1.64 -3.68 5.71
C VAL A 5 0.73 -2.50 6.01
N ALA A 6 1.10 -1.60 6.93
CA ALA A 6 0.31 -0.43 7.24
C ALA A 6 0.12 0.49 6.02
N ALA A 7 1.18 0.71 5.25
CA ALA A 7 1.14 1.51 4.03
C ALA A 7 0.30 0.84 2.93
N ALA A 8 0.35 -0.49 2.79
CA ALA A 8 -0.54 -1.23 1.89
C ALA A 8 -2.01 -1.10 2.32
N CYS A 9 -2.34 -1.21 3.61
CA CYS A 9 -3.71 -0.99 4.09
C CYS A 9 -4.23 0.41 3.75
N LEU A 10 -3.39 1.45 3.93
CA LEU A 10 -3.75 2.82 3.57
C LEU A 10 -3.94 2.99 2.05
N TYR A 11 -3.06 2.38 1.24
CA TYR A 11 -3.20 2.37 -0.22
C TYR A 11 -4.49 1.68 -0.66
N THR A 12 -4.79 0.48 -0.14
CA THR A 12 -6.02 -0.24 -0.44
C THR A 12 -7.27 0.55 -0.06
N ALA A 13 -7.27 1.22 1.09
CA ALA A 13 -8.38 2.07 1.51
C ALA A 13 -8.55 3.27 0.55
N ALA A 14 -7.45 3.92 0.18
CA ALA A 14 -7.48 5.03 -0.77
C ALA A 14 -8.01 4.62 -2.15
N GLU A 15 -7.58 3.47 -2.69
CA GLU A 15 -8.07 2.93 -3.96
C GLU A 15 -9.59 2.70 -3.92
N ARG A 16 -10.11 2.10 -2.83
CA ARG A 16 -11.55 1.83 -2.64
C ARG A 16 -12.39 3.10 -2.56
N GLU A 17 -11.86 4.14 -1.94
CA GLU A 17 -12.51 5.45 -1.80
C GLU A 17 -12.20 6.40 -2.97
N SER A 18 -11.53 5.93 -4.02
CA SER A 18 -11.07 6.75 -5.16
C SER A 18 -10.25 7.98 -4.74
N TYR A 19 -9.51 7.87 -3.63
CA TYR A 19 -8.61 8.90 -3.14
C TYR A 19 -7.25 8.79 -3.86
N PRO A 20 -6.66 9.91 -4.33
CA PRO A 20 -5.45 9.89 -5.16
C PRO A 20 -4.18 9.67 -4.33
N LEU A 21 -4.02 8.47 -3.75
CA LEU A 21 -2.79 8.01 -3.10
C LEU A 21 -2.05 7.07 -4.04
N THR A 22 -0.78 7.36 -4.33
CA THR A 22 0.06 6.45 -5.12
C THR A 22 0.82 5.49 -4.21
N GLN A 23 1.14 4.30 -4.73
CA GLN A 23 2.00 3.34 -4.02
C GLN A 23 3.39 3.92 -3.73
N GLN A 24 3.92 4.80 -4.60
CA GLN A 24 5.19 5.50 -4.36
C GLN A 24 5.11 6.40 -3.13
N ALA A 25 4.07 7.25 -3.04
CA ALA A 25 3.90 8.15 -1.90
C ALA A 25 3.74 7.39 -0.57
N ALA A 26 2.98 6.28 -0.59
CA ALA A 26 2.84 5.41 0.57
C ALA A 26 4.18 4.74 0.96
N ALA A 27 4.96 4.30 -0.04
CA ALA A 27 6.25 3.67 0.16
C ALA A 27 7.30 4.65 0.73
N ASP A 28 7.32 5.89 0.24
CA ASP A 28 8.23 6.94 0.70
C ASP A 28 8.03 7.26 2.19
N VAL A 29 6.77 7.33 2.65
CA VAL A 29 6.44 7.57 4.07
C VAL A 29 6.81 6.37 4.94
N ALA A 30 6.66 5.15 4.42
CA ALA A 30 6.92 3.93 5.16
C ALA A 30 8.36 3.43 5.10
N ASP A 31 9.24 4.12 4.36
CA ASP A 31 10.64 3.74 4.11
C ASP A 31 10.75 2.29 3.59
N VAL A 32 9.95 1.98 2.56
CA VAL A 32 9.95 0.69 1.87
C VAL A 32 10.01 0.87 0.36
N ALA A 33 10.30 -0.20 -0.37
CA ALA A 33 10.17 -0.18 -1.82
C ALA A 33 8.69 -0.22 -2.24
N PRO A 34 8.29 0.48 -3.33
CA PRO A 34 6.92 0.43 -3.85
C PRO A 34 6.42 -0.99 -4.16
N VAL A 35 7.33 -1.89 -4.57
CA VAL A 35 7.00 -3.31 -4.81
C VAL A 35 6.49 -4.01 -3.55
N THR A 36 6.93 -3.61 -2.35
CA THR A 36 6.41 -4.14 -1.08
C THR A 36 4.94 -3.80 -0.91
N ILE A 37 4.54 -2.56 -1.22
CA ILE A 37 3.13 -2.13 -1.19
C ILE A 37 2.32 -2.95 -2.21
N ARG A 38 2.84 -3.09 -3.44
CA ARG A 38 2.20 -3.84 -4.51
C ARG A 38 1.94 -5.31 -4.15
N SER A 39 2.94 -6.00 -3.60
CA SER A 39 2.80 -7.41 -3.22
C SER A 39 1.76 -7.60 -2.11
N THR A 40 1.78 -6.77 -1.08
CA THR A 40 0.79 -6.85 0.01
C THR A 40 -0.62 -6.47 -0.45
N TYR A 41 -0.77 -5.51 -1.36
CA TYR A 41 -2.06 -5.20 -1.97
C TYR A 41 -2.70 -6.44 -2.64
N TYR A 42 -1.93 -7.19 -3.44
CA TYR A 42 -2.47 -8.40 -4.08
C TYR A 42 -2.78 -9.51 -3.07
N GLU A 43 -2.01 -9.63 -1.99
CA GLU A 43 -2.32 -10.56 -0.90
C GLU A 43 -3.69 -10.27 -0.26
N PHE A 44 -4.11 -8.99 -0.21
CA PHE A 44 -5.45 -8.61 0.28
C PHE A 44 -6.57 -8.85 -0.73
N ASP A 45 -6.27 -8.81 -2.03
CA ASP A 45 -7.26 -9.00 -3.11
C ASP A 45 -7.57 -10.48 -3.35
N GLU A 46 -6.60 -11.37 -3.06
CA GLU A 46 -6.77 -12.82 -3.14
C GLU A 46 -7.48 -13.45 -1.91
N ALA A 47 -7.81 -12.64 -0.89
CA ALA A 47 -8.42 -13.07 0.37
C ALA A 47 -9.93 -12.80 0.43
#